data_AF-A0A521AKS3-F1
#
_entry.id   AF-A0A521AKS3-F1
#
_cell.length_a   1.000
_cell.length_b   1.000
_cell.length_c   1.000
_cell.angle_alpha   90.00
_cell.angle_beta   90.00
_cell.angle_gamma   90.00
#
_symmetry.space_group_name_H-M   'P 1'
#
loop_
_entity.id
_entity.type
_entity.pdbx_description
1 polymer ?
#
loop_
_entity_poly.entity_id
_entity_poly.type
_entity_poly.pdbx_seq_one_letter_code
_entity_poly.pdbx_strand_id
1 'polypeptide(L)'
;MKMNKPLLALVAVTALGAIAACDQIAPAVPEDTPGPMAQSSALNGTYNLLASDCGDPTSDKSLVIDGNKFMFPGASCTIASSERQVNRTRVTLACEGSPAAGNRIVDLQTRPDGTLRMTEDSITLTYFQCMKASASTDSLVGQSM
;
A
#
# COMPACT_ATOMS: atom_id res chain seq x y z
N MET A 1 63.47 46.89 -50.59
CA MET A 1 62.69 47.93 -49.87
C MET A 1 61.23 47.48 -49.81
N LYS A 2 60.62 47.67 -48.64
CA LYS A 2 59.24 47.39 -48.16
C LYS A 2 58.07 47.11 -49.14
N MET A 3 57.35 46.03 -48.75
CA MET A 3 55.88 45.85 -48.60
C MET A 3 54.97 45.77 -49.84
N ASN A 4 54.25 44.64 -50.00
CA ASN A 4 52.80 44.56 -49.76
C ASN A 4 52.24 43.12 -49.95
N LYS A 5 51.43 42.68 -48.98
CA LYS A 5 50.45 41.57 -49.04
C LYS A 5 49.32 41.95 -50.02
N PRO A 6 48.59 41.01 -50.66
CA PRO A 6 47.72 40.02 -49.99
C PRO A 6 47.75 38.64 -50.73
N LEU A 7 47.03 37.55 -50.44
CA LEU A 7 45.62 37.33 -50.10
C LEU A 7 45.48 35.79 -49.87
N LEU A 8 44.58 35.39 -48.96
CA LEU A 8 43.88 34.08 -48.85
C LEU A 8 44.66 32.75 -48.82
N ALA A 9 44.59 32.06 -47.68
CA ALA A 9 44.59 30.60 -47.63
C ALA A 9 43.46 30.13 -46.71
N LEU A 10 42.44 29.49 -47.31
CA LEU A 10 41.39 28.76 -46.60
C LEU A 10 42.02 27.57 -45.87
N VAL A 11 41.82 27.49 -44.56
CA VAL A 11 42.16 26.29 -43.78
C VAL A 11 40.88 25.48 -43.64
N ALA A 12 40.79 24.40 -44.42
CA ALA A 12 39.84 23.32 -44.21
C ALA A 12 40.41 22.39 -43.14
N VAL A 13 39.73 22.27 -42.00
CA VAL A 13 39.91 21.12 -41.09
C VAL A 13 38.53 20.53 -40.86
N THR A 14 38.20 19.55 -41.69
CA THR A 14 37.22 18.52 -41.35
C THR A 14 37.83 17.62 -40.29
N ALA A 15 37.30 17.66 -39.09
CA ALA A 15 37.39 16.57 -38.14
C ALA A 15 36.04 16.44 -37.44
N LEU A 16 35.14 15.71 -38.09
CA LEU A 16 34.02 15.03 -37.45
C LEU A 16 34.64 14.00 -36.48
N GLY A 17 34.93 14.46 -35.26
CA GLY A 17 35.33 13.61 -34.15
C GLY A 17 34.08 12.98 -33.56
N ALA A 18 33.89 11.71 -33.86
CA ALA A 18 32.82 10.85 -33.39
C ALA A 18 32.53 11.04 -31.90
N ILE A 19 31.31 11.52 -31.60
CA ILE A 19 30.65 11.18 -30.34
C ILE A 19 30.56 9.66 -30.30
N ALA A 20 31.39 9.03 -29.47
CA ALA A 20 31.20 7.65 -29.08
C ALA A 20 29.82 7.55 -28.44
N ALA A 21 28.84 7.11 -29.23
CA ALA A 21 27.55 6.68 -28.72
C ALA A 21 27.81 5.46 -27.84
N CYS A 22 28.07 5.70 -26.56
CA CYS A 22 27.88 4.67 -25.55
C CYS A 22 26.38 4.43 -25.51
N ASP A 23 25.96 3.38 -26.23
CA ASP A 23 24.62 2.81 -26.14
C ASP A 23 24.46 2.19 -24.75
N GLN A 24 24.33 3.05 -23.75
CA GLN A 24 23.93 2.65 -22.41
C GLN A 24 22.42 2.42 -22.50
N ILE A 25 22.05 1.21 -22.93
CA ILE A 25 20.71 0.69 -22.74
C ILE A 25 20.44 0.79 -21.23
N ALA A 26 19.57 1.73 -20.85
CA ALA A 26 19.17 1.88 -19.47
C ALA A 26 18.63 0.53 -18.98
N PRO A 27 19.02 0.06 -17.78
CA PRO A 27 18.47 -1.16 -17.22
C PRO A 27 16.94 -1.08 -17.24
N ALA A 28 16.28 -2.17 -17.62
CA ALA A 28 14.83 -2.25 -17.54
C ALA A 28 14.38 -1.81 -16.14
N VAL A 29 13.40 -0.91 -16.10
CA VAL A 29 12.77 -0.49 -14.84
C VAL A 29 12.27 -1.77 -14.17
N PRO A 30 12.74 -2.10 -12.96
CA PRO A 30 12.25 -3.28 -12.26
C PRO A 30 10.73 -3.20 -12.16
N GLU A 31 10.03 -4.28 -12.55
CA GLU A 31 8.60 -4.39 -12.27
C GLU A 31 8.39 -4.29 -10.76
N ASP A 32 7.42 -3.48 -10.34
CA ASP A 32 6.96 -3.41 -8.96
C ASP A 32 6.41 -4.77 -8.56
N THR A 33 7.30 -5.67 -8.13
CA THR A 33 6.91 -6.92 -7.49
C THR A 33 6.46 -6.53 -6.09
N PRO A 34 5.15 -6.60 -5.75
CA PRO A 34 4.70 -6.21 -4.43
C PRO A 34 5.44 -7.06 -3.41
N GLY A 35 6.21 -6.40 -2.55
CA GLY A 35 6.86 -7.07 -1.44
C GLY A 35 5.82 -7.75 -0.55
N PRO A 36 6.22 -8.68 0.34
CA PRO A 36 5.30 -9.35 1.25
C PRO A 36 4.44 -8.31 1.97
N MET A 37 3.15 -8.35 1.67
CA MET A 37 2.13 -7.47 2.23
C MET A 37 1.83 -7.87 3.67
N ALA A 38 2.78 -7.64 4.57
CA ALA A 38 2.59 -7.87 5.99
C ALA A 38 1.78 -6.70 6.57
N GLN A 39 0.46 -6.78 6.46
CA GLN A 39 -0.36 -6.11 7.47
C GLN A 39 -0.01 -6.70 8.84
N SER A 40 -0.04 -5.82 9.84
CA SER A 40 0.19 -6.27 11.21
C SER A 40 -0.95 -7.22 11.58
N SER A 41 -0.61 -8.45 11.96
CA SER A 41 -1.52 -9.40 12.62
C SER A 41 -2.19 -8.81 13.87
N ALA A 42 -1.83 -7.59 14.28
CA ALA A 42 -2.53 -6.78 15.25
C ALA A 42 -3.98 -6.45 14.87
N LEU A 43 -4.35 -6.46 13.58
CA LEU A 43 -5.74 -6.27 13.14
C LEU A 43 -6.56 -7.56 13.13
N ASN A 44 -5.95 -8.72 13.40
CA ASN A 44 -6.67 -9.98 13.35
C ASN A 44 -7.70 -10.06 14.48
N GLY A 45 -8.93 -10.46 14.12
CA GLY A 45 -10.00 -10.64 15.10
C GLY A 45 -11.38 -10.51 14.50
N THR A 46 -12.37 -10.62 15.40
CA THR A 46 -13.78 -10.42 15.10
C THR A 46 -14.22 -9.08 15.66
N TYR A 47 -14.96 -8.35 14.83
CA TYR A 47 -15.41 -6.99 15.07
C TYR A 47 -16.90 -6.86 14.79
N ASN A 48 -17.56 -5.88 15.40
CA ASN A 48 -18.95 -5.54 15.12
C ASN A 48 -19.18 -4.02 15.26
N LEU A 49 -20.07 -3.43 14.46
CA LEU A 49 -20.46 -2.02 14.64
C LEU A 49 -21.27 -1.80 15.93
N LEU A 50 -21.92 -2.84 16.45
CA LEU A 50 -22.68 -2.80 17.70
C LEU A 50 -21.99 -3.69 18.73
N ALA A 51 -21.58 -3.08 19.84
CA ALA A 51 -20.94 -3.82 20.94
C ALA A 51 -21.89 -4.86 21.58
N SER A 52 -23.21 -4.62 21.54
CA SER A 52 -24.22 -5.57 22.05
C SER A 52 -24.26 -6.89 21.28
N ASP A 53 -23.81 -6.86 20.01
CA ASP A 53 -23.91 -7.99 19.08
C ASP A 53 -22.56 -8.70 18.96
N CYS A 54 -21.61 -8.38 19.85
CA CYS A 54 -20.34 -9.06 19.91
C CYS A 54 -20.53 -10.53 20.31
N GLY A 55 -20.07 -11.43 19.42
CA GLY A 55 -20.24 -12.88 19.57
C GLY A 55 -21.33 -13.46 18.68
N ASP A 56 -22.13 -12.63 17.99
CA ASP A 56 -23.04 -13.09 16.93
C ASP A 56 -22.32 -13.07 15.57
N PRO A 57 -21.91 -14.24 15.03
CA PRO A 57 -21.25 -14.32 13.73
C PRO A 57 -22.22 -14.09 12.55
N THR A 58 -23.54 -14.04 12.81
CA THR A 58 -24.57 -13.85 11.78
C THR A 58 -25.02 -12.40 11.66
N SER A 59 -24.51 -11.51 12.52
CA SER A 59 -24.82 -10.08 12.48
C SER A 59 -24.45 -9.47 11.12
N ASP A 60 -25.38 -8.69 10.56
CA ASP A 60 -25.20 -7.90 9.32
C ASP A 60 -24.19 -6.74 9.48
N LYS A 61 -23.63 -6.59 10.69
CA LYS A 61 -22.67 -5.55 11.07
C LYS A 61 -21.32 -6.11 11.51
N SER A 62 -21.13 -7.42 11.35
CA SER A 62 -19.89 -8.08 11.69
C SER A 62 -18.77 -7.73 10.70
N LEU A 63 -17.54 -7.86 11.15
CA LEU A 63 -16.34 -7.83 10.32
C LEU A 63 -15.34 -8.80 10.92
N VAL A 64 -14.82 -9.72 10.12
CA VAL A 64 -13.74 -10.61 10.55
C VAL A 64 -12.51 -10.30 9.72
N ILE A 65 -11.40 -10.01 10.41
CA ILE A 65 -10.11 -9.78 9.78
C ILE A 65 -9.20 -10.95 10.14
N ASP A 66 -8.69 -11.62 9.11
CA ASP A 66 -7.75 -12.73 9.24
C ASP A 66 -6.59 -12.56 8.25
N GLY A 67 -5.48 -12.00 8.74
CA GLY A 67 -4.31 -11.70 7.93
C GLY A 67 -4.62 -10.64 6.88
N ASN A 68 -4.64 -11.04 5.61
CA ASN A 68 -4.96 -10.16 4.50
C ASN A 68 -6.43 -10.25 4.04
N LYS A 69 -7.28 -11.00 4.76
CA LYS A 69 -8.69 -11.17 4.42
C LYS A 69 -9.58 -10.33 5.33
N PHE A 70 -10.56 -9.66 4.72
CA PHE A 70 -11.60 -8.87 5.35
C PHE A 70 -12.95 -9.47 4.96
N MET A 71 -13.61 -10.13 5.89
CA MET A 71 -14.89 -10.78 5.66
C MET A 71 -16.00 -9.91 6.24
N PHE A 72 -16.80 -9.34 5.34
CA PHE A 72 -18.01 -8.59 5.64
C PHE A 72 -19.25 -9.48 5.37
N PRO A 73 -20.41 -9.16 5.95
CA PRO A 73 -21.67 -9.76 5.59
C PRO A 73 -21.96 -9.59 4.09
N GLY A 74 -21.94 -10.71 3.35
CA GLY A 74 -22.19 -10.74 1.92
C GLY A 74 -20.98 -10.42 1.01
N ALA A 75 -19.82 -10.07 1.56
CA ALA A 75 -18.63 -9.77 0.77
C ALA A 75 -17.34 -10.24 1.44
N SER A 76 -16.46 -10.86 0.66
CA SER A 76 -15.12 -11.26 1.11
C SER A 76 -14.09 -10.48 0.34
N CYS A 77 -13.21 -9.78 1.04
CA CYS A 77 -12.19 -8.96 0.44
C CYS A 77 -10.81 -9.43 0.82
N THR A 78 -9.87 -9.31 -0.11
CA THR A 78 -8.45 -9.55 0.12
C THR A 78 -7.70 -8.27 -0.13
N ILE A 79 -6.67 -7.98 0.66
CA ILE A 79 -5.82 -6.82 0.43
C ILE A 79 -5.07 -6.98 -0.90
N ALA A 80 -5.20 -5.97 -1.77
CA ALA A 80 -4.42 -5.82 -2.99
C ALA A 80 -3.22 -4.87 -2.81
N SER A 81 -3.36 -3.83 -1.97
CA SER A 81 -2.27 -2.90 -1.64
C SER A 81 -2.51 -2.24 -0.27
N SER A 82 -1.42 -1.78 0.38
CA SER A 82 -1.49 -1.12 1.69
C SER A 82 -0.38 -0.10 1.83
N GLU A 83 -0.73 1.08 2.32
CA GLU A 83 0.17 2.20 2.54
C GLU A 83 0.03 2.69 3.99
N ARG A 84 1.14 2.70 4.73
CA ARG A 84 1.16 3.23 6.10
C ARG A 84 1.32 4.75 6.06
N GLN A 85 0.42 5.44 6.74
CA GLN A 85 0.50 6.87 6.99
C GLN A 85 0.66 7.13 8.49
N VAL A 86 0.97 8.37 8.87
CA VAL A 86 1.33 8.74 10.25
C VAL A 86 0.25 8.37 11.28
N ASN A 87 -1.03 8.38 10.90
CA ASN A 87 -2.16 8.15 11.80
C ASN A 87 -3.18 7.10 11.32
N ARG A 88 -2.92 6.45 10.19
CA ARG A 88 -3.83 5.49 9.55
C ARG A 88 -3.06 4.58 8.60
N THR A 89 -3.67 3.46 8.23
CA THR A 89 -3.19 2.62 7.12
C THR A 89 -4.23 2.68 6.02
N ARG A 90 -3.87 3.17 4.84
CA ARG A 90 -4.72 3.09 3.65
C ARG A 90 -4.58 1.72 3.03
N VAL A 91 -5.70 1.08 2.71
CA VAL A 91 -5.75 -0.30 2.21
C VAL A 91 -6.64 -0.34 1.00
N THR A 92 -6.12 -0.89 -0.08
CA THR A 92 -6.93 -1.27 -1.24
C THR A 92 -7.34 -2.72 -1.07
N LEU A 93 -8.63 -2.96 -0.95
CA LEU A 93 -9.26 -4.26 -0.83
C LEU A 93 -9.83 -4.67 -2.19
N ALA A 94 -9.48 -5.84 -2.68
CA ALA A 94 -10.14 -6.50 -3.80
C ALA A 94 -11.24 -7.40 -3.26
N CYS A 95 -12.50 -7.08 -3.54
CA CYS A 95 -13.67 -7.73 -2.97
C CYS A 95 -14.40 -8.61 -3.97
N GLU A 96 -14.84 -9.76 -3.49
CA GLU A 96 -15.72 -10.70 -4.16
C GLU A 96 -17.05 -10.79 -3.39
N GLY A 97 -18.15 -11.07 -4.09
CA GLY A 97 -19.50 -11.12 -3.53
C GLY A 97 -20.35 -9.89 -3.84
N SER A 98 -21.65 -9.97 -3.56
CA SER A 98 -22.62 -8.91 -3.87
C SER A 98 -23.16 -8.30 -2.57
N PRO A 99 -23.34 -6.97 -2.46
CA PRO A 99 -23.23 -5.97 -3.53
C PRO A 99 -21.84 -5.34 -3.69
N ALA A 100 -20.85 -5.73 -2.88
CA ALA A 100 -19.58 -5.01 -2.76
C ALA A 100 -18.43 -5.55 -3.63
N ALA A 101 -18.74 -6.17 -4.79
CA ALA A 101 -17.71 -6.66 -5.70
C ALA A 101 -16.85 -5.52 -6.26
N GLY A 102 -15.54 -5.75 -6.39
CA GLY A 102 -14.59 -4.80 -6.95
C GLY A 102 -13.60 -4.25 -5.94
N ASN A 103 -12.84 -3.22 -6.35
CA ASN A 103 -11.81 -2.62 -5.50
C ASN A 103 -12.40 -1.55 -4.60
N ARG A 104 -12.07 -1.61 -3.31
CA ARG A 104 -12.48 -0.67 -2.26
C ARG A 104 -11.24 -0.07 -1.62
N ILE A 105 -11.24 1.24 -1.38
CA ILE A 105 -10.14 1.91 -0.70
C ILE A 105 -10.62 2.31 0.68
N VAL A 106 -10.00 1.75 1.72
CA VAL A 106 -10.36 2.00 3.11
C VAL A 106 -9.18 2.51 3.90
N ASP A 107 -9.42 3.51 4.73
CA ASP A 107 -8.46 4.00 5.72
C ASP A 107 -8.76 3.33 7.07
N LEU A 108 -7.77 2.61 7.60
CA LEU A 108 -7.87 1.90 8.87
C LEU A 108 -7.12 2.65 9.96
N GLN A 109 -7.76 2.84 11.10
CA GLN A 109 -7.18 3.45 12.29
C GLN A 109 -7.60 2.66 13.54
N THR A 110 -6.65 1.95 14.13
CA THR A 110 -6.82 1.36 15.47
C THR A 110 -6.71 2.43 16.53
N ARG A 111 -7.59 2.38 17.53
CA ARG A 111 -7.59 3.30 18.66
C ARG A 111 -7.16 2.62 19.95
N PRO A 112 -6.64 3.39 20.93
CA PRO A 112 -6.23 2.84 22.23
C PRO A 112 -7.37 2.19 23.03
N ASP A 113 -8.61 2.58 22.75
CA ASP A 113 -9.83 2.02 23.36
C ASP A 113 -10.21 0.63 22.80
N GLY A 114 -9.41 0.08 21.87
CA GLY A 114 -9.66 -1.22 21.24
C GLY A 114 -10.64 -1.17 20.07
N THR A 115 -11.09 0.02 19.65
CA THR A 115 -11.93 0.16 18.46
C THR A 115 -11.11 0.27 17.17
N LEU A 116 -11.69 -0.19 16.06
CA LEU A 116 -11.17 0.00 14.72
C LEU A 116 -12.05 0.99 13.97
N ARG A 117 -11.49 2.15 13.60
CA ARG A 117 -12.14 3.04 12.64
C ARG A 117 -11.77 2.64 11.22
N MET A 118 -12.80 2.44 10.41
CA MET A 118 -12.68 2.20 8.98
C MET A 118 -13.39 3.35 8.27
N THR A 119 -12.65 4.09 7.45
CA THR A 119 -13.21 5.15 6.61
C THR A 119 -13.13 4.72 5.16
N GLU A 120 -14.27 4.72 4.48
CA GLU A 120 -14.39 4.51 3.03
C GLU A 120 -15.04 5.74 2.43
N ASP A 121 -14.38 6.37 1.46
CA ASP A 121 -14.76 7.67 0.91
C ASP A 121 -15.04 8.72 2.01
N SER A 122 -16.32 9.06 2.22
CA SER A 122 -16.78 10.02 3.24
C SER A 122 -17.45 9.35 4.45
N ILE A 123 -17.62 8.02 4.43
CA ILE A 123 -18.30 7.27 5.48
C ILE A 123 -17.26 6.72 6.43
N THR A 124 -17.42 6.99 7.73
CA THR A 124 -16.57 6.41 8.77
C THR A 124 -17.38 5.54 9.69
N LEU A 125 -17.00 4.28 9.78
CA LEU A 125 -17.55 3.29 10.69
C LEU A 125 -16.57 3.05 11.83
N THR A 126 -17.12 2.83 13.03
CA THR A 126 -16.34 2.45 14.21
C THR A 126 -16.76 1.07 14.63
N TYR A 127 -15.83 0.13 14.52
CA TYR A 127 -16.03 -1.25 14.90
C TYR A 127 -15.48 -1.49 16.31
N PHE A 128 -16.27 -2.17 17.13
CA PHE A 128 -15.85 -2.71 18.43
C PHE A 128 -15.17 -4.05 18.21
N GLN A 129 -14.00 -4.24 18.79
CA GLN A 129 -13.32 -5.53 18.76
C GLN A 129 -13.99 -6.47 19.77
N CYS A 130 -14.62 -7.53 19.26
CA CYS A 130 -15.35 -8.51 20.06
C CYS A 130 -14.41 -9.59 20.60
N MET A 131 -13.57 -10.15 19.71
CA MET A 131 -12.57 -11.14 20.05
C MET A 131 -11.27 -10.81 19.33
N LYS A 132 -10.17 -10.72 20.08
CA LYS A 132 -8.82 -10.70 19.51
C LYS A 132 -8.45 -12.09 19.02
N ALA A 133 -7.82 -12.20 17.86
CA ALA A 133 -7.22 -13.47 17.47
C ALA A 133 -6.11 -13.84 18.47
N SER A 134 -6.02 -15.10 18.88
CA SER A 134 -5.05 -15.56 19.89
C SER A 134 -3.59 -15.30 19.50
N ALA A 135 -3.30 -15.08 18.22
CA ALA A 135 -1.97 -14.72 17.71
C ALA A 135 -1.61 -13.23 17.91
N SER A 136 -2.56 -12.37 18.31
CA SER A 136 -2.32 -10.93 18.51
C SER A 136 -1.76 -10.60 19.91
N THR A 137 -1.40 -11.61 20.71
CA THR A 137 -0.87 -11.45 22.08
C THR A 137 0.66 -11.60 22.17
N ASP A 138 1.35 -12.04 21.11
CA ASP A 138 2.75 -12.50 21.22
C ASP A 138 3.73 -11.65 20.39
N SER A 139 3.95 -10.40 20.79
CA SER A 139 5.12 -9.64 20.32
C SER A 139 5.76 -8.73 21.37
N LEU A 140 5.32 -8.80 22.65
CA LEU A 140 5.88 -7.97 23.73
C LEU A 140 6.33 -8.75 24.99
N VAL A 141 6.28 -10.09 25.00
CA VAL A 141 6.70 -10.89 26.18
C VAL A 141 8.14 -11.45 26.06
N GLY A 142 8.86 -11.14 24.97
CA GLY A 142 10.19 -11.74 24.70
C GLY A 142 11.41 -10.83 24.80
N GLN A 143 11.28 -9.55 25.16
CA GLN A 143 12.43 -8.64 25.32
C GLN A 143 12.49 -8.11 26.76
N SER A 144 12.96 -8.96 27.66
CA SER A 144 13.45 -8.56 28.97
C SER A 144 14.66 -9.43 29.29
N MET A 145 15.83 -8.84 29.03
CA MET A 145 17.19 -9.12 29.54
C MET A 145 17.64 -10.57 29.73
#